data_AF-A0A0J8RXN1-F1
#
_entry.id   AF-A0A0J8RXN1-F1
#
_cell.length_a   1.000
_cell.length_b   1.000
_cell.length_c   1.000
_cell.angle_alpha   90.00
_cell.angle_beta   90.00
_cell.angle_gamma   90.00
#
_symmetry.space_group_name_H-M   'P 1'
#
loop_
_entity.id
_entity.type
_entity.pdbx_description
1 polymer ?
#
loop_
_entity_poly.entity_id
_entity_poly.type
_entity_poly.pdbx_seq_one_letter_code
_entity_poly.pdbx_strand_id
1 'polypeptide(L)'
;MSFGKLYGAAENSRTTACRIVAKANDLDIELVDTKPGSPDAAYFKINALGKVPTFVGANGFVLTECIAIAVYLASQNEKTTLLGKTKQDYASILRWMSFTNQEILNPLADWFRPLLGMAPYNKQAVENSSKAALKAIDALEKHLTNNTFLVGERLTLADTFCASLFSRAFQFVLGKDWRQANPATSRWYETVVNQAIYKAVVPNPVFVEEGLKNVPPKKEEKKAAPAKKEPEEEEKPAPKPAKHPLESLPKPSMILDDWKRKYSNEDTREAAMPWFWENYNPEDYSLWKVDYKYNDELTLTFMSNNLIGGFFARLEASRKFIFGACSVYGESNNSIIQGAFLIRGQDAVPAFDVAPDWESYSFTKLDASKPEDRQFVEDQWAQDKPIVVDGKSYECAEGKVFK
;
A
#
# COMPACT_ATOMS: atom_id res chain seq x y z
N MET A 1 27.24 18.58 -15.32
CA MET A 1 27.44 17.50 -14.32
C MET A 1 26.18 17.47 -13.48
N SER A 2 25.65 16.28 -13.20
CA SER A 2 24.42 16.17 -12.40
C SER A 2 24.62 16.81 -11.02
N PHE A 3 23.62 17.56 -10.57
CA PHE A 3 23.53 18.13 -9.23
C PHE A 3 23.36 17.04 -8.16
N GLY A 4 22.71 15.93 -8.51
CA GLY A 4 22.51 14.79 -7.63
C GLY A 4 21.46 13.81 -8.16
N LYS A 5 21.25 12.75 -7.41
CA LYS A 5 20.25 11.72 -7.65
C LYS A 5 19.03 11.95 -6.77
N LEU A 6 17.84 11.75 -7.32
CA LEU A 6 16.59 11.69 -6.59
C LEU A 6 16.00 10.29 -6.75
N TYR A 7 15.99 9.53 -5.67
CA TYR A 7 15.38 8.21 -5.62
C TYR A 7 13.88 8.36 -5.40
N GLY A 8 13.08 7.83 -6.32
CA GLY A 8 11.63 7.90 -6.28
C GLY A 8 11.01 7.49 -7.62
N ALA A 9 9.69 7.49 -7.70
CA ALA A 9 8.98 7.18 -8.94
C ALA A 9 8.47 8.45 -9.62
N ALA A 10 8.52 8.52 -10.95
CA ALA A 10 8.07 9.68 -11.73
C ALA A 10 6.61 10.08 -11.44
N GLU A 11 5.78 9.07 -11.14
CA GLU A 11 4.36 9.19 -10.85
C GLU A 11 4.05 9.46 -9.36
N ASN A 12 5.05 9.41 -8.49
CA ASN A 12 4.86 9.68 -7.07
C ASN A 12 4.77 11.20 -6.82
N SER A 13 3.63 11.67 -6.29
CA SER A 13 3.37 13.11 -6.10
C SER A 13 4.40 13.85 -5.24
N ARG A 14 5.00 13.18 -4.24
CA ARG A 14 6.08 13.77 -3.42
C ARG A 14 7.39 13.89 -4.21
N THR A 15 7.69 12.92 -5.07
CA THR A 15 8.85 12.94 -5.96
C THR A 15 8.69 14.01 -7.04
N THR A 16 7.51 14.09 -7.66
CA THR A 16 7.15 15.12 -8.65
C THR A 16 7.33 16.53 -8.10
N ALA A 17 6.93 16.78 -6.84
CA ALA A 17 7.11 18.07 -6.20
C ALA A 17 8.58 18.50 -6.16
N CYS A 18 9.48 17.59 -5.79
CA CYS A 18 10.93 17.86 -5.75
C CYS A 18 11.49 18.12 -7.16
N ARG A 19 11.04 17.35 -8.16
CA ARG A 19 11.46 17.51 -9.56
C ARG A 19 11.05 18.85 -10.16
N ILE A 20 9.86 19.35 -9.83
CA ILE A 20 9.38 20.67 -10.29
C ILE A 20 10.30 21.77 -9.78
N VAL A 21 10.67 21.71 -8.50
CA VAL A 21 11.55 22.70 -7.87
C VAL A 21 12.97 22.64 -8.43
N ALA A 22 13.51 21.43 -8.61
CA ALA A 22 14.79 21.22 -9.27
C ALA A 22 14.80 21.88 -10.65
N LYS A 23 13.73 21.66 -11.43
CA LYS A 23 13.60 22.25 -12.76
C LYS A 23 13.47 23.78 -12.72
N ALA A 24 12.79 24.33 -11.72
CA ALA A 24 12.67 25.78 -11.54
C ALA A 24 14.02 26.47 -11.24
N ASN A 25 14.99 25.73 -10.71
CA ASN A 25 16.34 26.20 -10.43
C ASN A 25 17.39 25.65 -11.43
N ASP A 26 16.96 25.07 -12.55
CA ASP A 26 17.83 24.45 -13.55
C ASP A 26 18.85 23.45 -12.98
N LEU A 27 18.46 22.74 -11.91
CA LEU A 27 19.28 21.70 -11.29
C LEU A 27 19.13 20.39 -12.06
N ASP A 28 20.24 19.87 -12.57
CA ASP A 28 20.31 18.60 -13.28
C ASP A 28 20.22 17.41 -12.31
N ILE A 29 19.02 16.93 -12.03
CA ILE A 29 18.77 15.81 -11.12
C ILE A 29 18.44 14.53 -11.90
N GLU A 30 19.24 13.49 -11.66
CA GLU A 30 18.96 12.14 -12.15
C GLU A 30 17.85 11.50 -11.31
N LEU A 31 16.75 11.11 -11.93
CA LEU A 31 15.71 10.32 -11.27
C LEU A 31 16.08 8.83 -11.29
N VAL A 32 16.28 8.25 -10.10
CA VAL A 32 16.51 6.81 -9.94
C VAL A 32 15.18 6.16 -9.56
N ASP A 33 14.61 5.35 -10.46
CA ASP A 33 13.30 4.72 -10.24
C ASP A 33 13.34 3.82 -9.00
N THR A 34 12.67 4.28 -7.94
CA THR A 34 12.66 3.62 -6.63
C THR A 34 11.25 3.65 -6.09
N LYS A 35 10.71 2.47 -5.76
CA LYS A 35 9.40 2.34 -5.14
C LYS A 35 9.52 2.43 -3.61
N PRO A 36 8.52 2.98 -2.91
CA PRO A 36 8.46 2.87 -1.46
C PRO A 36 8.54 1.39 -1.03
N GLY A 37 9.41 1.07 -0.07
CA GLY A 37 9.62 -0.31 0.37
C GLY A 37 10.34 -1.20 -0.64
N SER A 38 11.08 -0.62 -1.60
CA SER A 38 11.95 -1.37 -2.52
C SER A 38 12.87 -2.32 -1.74
N PRO A 39 12.99 -3.61 -2.12
CA PRO A 39 13.86 -4.59 -1.43
C PRO A 39 15.36 -4.37 -1.71
N ASP A 40 15.72 -3.30 -2.42
CA ASP A 40 17.10 -3.00 -2.75
C ASP A 40 17.91 -2.65 -1.49
N ALA A 41 18.77 -3.61 -1.08
CA ALA A 41 19.66 -3.46 0.05
C ALA A 41 20.64 -2.27 -0.10
N ALA A 42 20.99 -1.88 -1.34
CA ALA A 42 21.82 -0.71 -1.57
C ALA A 42 21.06 0.59 -1.24
N TYR A 43 19.76 0.66 -1.56
CA TYR A 43 18.93 1.80 -1.22
C TYR A 43 18.68 1.91 0.29
N PHE A 44 18.48 0.80 1.00
CA PHE A 44 18.32 0.81 2.46
C PHE A 44 19.56 1.35 3.19
N LYS A 45 20.76 1.18 2.61
CA LYS A 45 21.98 1.81 3.15
C LYS A 45 21.97 3.34 3.03
N ILE A 46 21.25 3.89 2.04
CA ILE A 46 21.08 5.34 1.84
C ILE A 46 19.94 5.86 2.73
N ASN A 47 18.80 5.16 2.75
CA ASN A 47 17.66 5.49 3.59
C ASN A 47 17.10 4.23 4.25
N ALA A 48 17.43 4.02 5.52
CA ALA A 48 17.05 2.86 6.31
C ALA A 48 15.53 2.66 6.43
N LEU A 49 14.72 3.71 6.22
CA LEU A 49 13.25 3.61 6.24
C LEU A 49 12.66 3.13 4.92
N GLY A 50 13.46 3.03 3.85
CA GLY A 50 12.99 2.61 2.51
C GLY A 50 11.93 3.54 1.92
N LYS A 51 11.80 4.78 2.43
CA LYS A 51 10.80 5.77 1.97
C LYS A 51 11.34 6.56 0.79
N VAL A 52 10.45 7.09 -0.04
CA VAL A 52 10.77 8.00 -1.15
C VAL A 52 9.95 9.29 -1.04
N PRO A 53 10.46 10.44 -1.49
CA PRO A 53 11.76 10.63 -2.15
C PRO A 53 12.96 10.66 -1.20
N THR A 54 14.15 10.30 -1.72
CA THR A 54 15.45 10.52 -1.09
C THR A 54 16.39 11.21 -2.07
N PHE A 55 17.05 12.29 -1.64
CA PHE A 55 18.04 13.00 -2.45
C PHE A 55 19.46 12.61 -2.04
N VAL A 56 20.34 12.44 -3.03
CA VAL A 56 21.78 12.23 -2.84
C VAL A 56 22.52 13.21 -3.76
N GLY A 57 23.13 14.23 -3.17
CA GLY A 57 23.93 15.21 -3.90
C GLY A 57 25.18 14.59 -4.53
N ALA A 58 25.70 15.21 -5.59
CA ALA A 58 26.97 14.80 -6.20
C ALA A 58 28.16 14.85 -5.22
N ASN A 59 28.03 15.63 -4.14
CA ASN A 59 28.98 15.72 -3.02
C ASN A 59 28.76 14.65 -1.93
N GLY A 60 27.83 13.71 -2.11
CA GLY A 60 27.51 12.68 -1.12
C GLY A 60 26.52 13.13 -0.03
N PHE A 61 25.99 14.35 -0.08
CA PHE A 61 24.98 14.79 0.89
C PHE A 61 23.66 14.04 0.69
N VAL A 62 23.24 13.28 1.71
CA VAL A 62 21.97 12.55 1.69
C VAL A 62 20.91 13.34 2.46
N LEU A 63 19.75 13.53 1.84
CA LEU A 63 18.61 14.22 2.45
C LEU A 63 17.32 13.43 2.21
N THR A 64 16.58 13.19 3.29
CA THR A 64 15.27 12.54 3.29
C THR A 64 14.17 13.56 3.62
N GLU A 65 12.92 13.12 3.55
CA GLU A 65 11.70 13.94 3.72
C GLU A 65 11.45 14.96 2.60
N CYS A 66 10.34 14.79 1.88
CA CYS A 66 10.02 15.57 0.68
C CYS A 66 9.98 17.09 0.88
N ILE A 67 9.56 17.58 2.05
CA ILE A 67 9.54 19.02 2.36
C ILE A 67 10.98 19.55 2.48
N ALA A 68 11.84 18.83 3.22
CA ALA A 68 13.24 19.22 3.39
C ALA A 68 13.98 19.22 2.05
N ILE A 69 13.79 18.17 1.24
CA ILE A 69 14.35 18.08 -0.11
C ILE A 69 13.87 19.26 -0.97
N ALA A 70 12.57 19.52 -1.01
CA ALA A 70 12.03 20.60 -1.83
C ALA A 70 12.56 21.99 -1.40
N VAL A 71 12.66 22.26 -0.10
CA VAL A 71 13.26 23.50 0.42
C VAL A 71 14.73 23.59 0.07
N TYR A 72 15.50 22.51 0.25
CA TYR A 72 16.93 22.47 -0.09
C TYR A 72 17.18 22.74 -1.57
N LEU A 73 16.38 22.13 -2.45
CA LEU A 73 16.47 22.35 -3.89
C LEU A 73 16.11 23.80 -4.25
N ALA A 74 15.05 24.36 -3.65
CA ALA A 74 14.66 25.74 -3.86
C ALA A 74 15.75 26.73 -3.39
N SER A 75 16.39 26.44 -2.25
CA SER A 75 17.39 27.32 -1.63
C SER A 75 18.73 27.36 -2.38
N GLN A 76 18.98 26.46 -3.34
CA GLN A 76 20.19 26.51 -4.17
C GLN A 76 20.30 27.79 -4.99
N ASN A 77 19.18 28.44 -5.26
CA ASN A 77 19.14 29.77 -5.86
C ASN A 77 18.86 30.81 -4.77
N GLU A 78 19.90 31.54 -4.34
CA GLU A 78 19.79 32.59 -3.32
C GLU A 78 18.83 33.73 -3.73
N LYS A 79 18.53 33.87 -5.02
CA LYS A 79 17.58 34.84 -5.57
C LYS A 79 16.20 34.24 -5.85
N THR A 80 15.94 33.02 -5.38
CA THR A 80 14.66 32.36 -5.61
C THR A 80 13.51 33.16 -5.03
N THR A 81 12.41 33.26 -5.76
CA THR A 81 11.15 33.82 -5.25
C THR A 81 10.27 32.74 -4.61
N LEU A 82 10.66 31.46 -4.70
CA LEU A 82 9.83 30.35 -4.26
C LEU A 82 9.74 30.22 -2.73
N LEU A 83 10.68 30.81 -1.99
CA LEU A 83 10.75 30.72 -0.53
C LEU A 83 10.15 31.95 0.19
N GLY A 84 9.39 32.78 -0.53
CA GLY A 84 8.79 34.00 0.03
C GLY A 84 9.80 35.12 0.22
N LYS A 85 9.32 36.30 0.64
CA LYS A 85 10.17 37.49 0.88
C LYS A 85 10.43 37.72 2.36
N THR A 86 9.49 37.30 3.22
CA THR A 86 9.53 37.53 4.66
C THR A 86 9.61 36.23 5.43
N LYS A 87 9.97 36.31 6.72
CA LYS A 87 9.94 35.15 7.62
C LYS A 87 8.52 34.59 7.76
N GLN A 88 7.51 35.46 7.70
CA GLN A 88 6.09 35.11 7.73
C GLN A 88 5.68 34.36 6.46
N ASP A 89 6.15 34.77 5.30
CA ASP A 89 5.91 34.04 4.05
C ASP A 89 6.52 32.64 4.13
N TYR A 90 7.79 32.55 4.53
CA TYR A 90 8.49 31.28 4.64
C TYR A 90 7.80 30.31 5.61
N ALA A 91 7.40 30.79 6.80
CA ALA A 91 6.65 29.99 7.75
C ALA A 91 5.28 29.54 7.20
N SER A 92 4.59 30.42 6.48
CA SER A 92 3.31 30.10 5.83
C SER A 92 3.47 29.08 4.69
N ILE A 93 4.60 29.13 3.96
CA ILE A 93 4.95 28.15 2.94
C ILE A 93 5.10 26.77 3.58
N LEU A 94 5.91 26.66 4.64
CA LEU A 94 6.10 25.41 5.37
C LEU A 94 4.80 24.89 5.95
N ARG A 95 3.94 25.77 6.49
CA ARG A 95 2.62 25.41 7.01
C ARG A 95 1.77 24.73 5.93
N TRP A 96 1.67 25.32 4.74
CA TRP A 96 0.88 24.76 3.65
C TRP A 96 1.44 23.44 3.11
N MET A 97 2.77 23.34 3.00
CA MET A 97 3.43 22.09 2.60
C MET A 97 3.17 20.97 3.62
N SER A 98 3.31 21.27 4.92
CA SER A 98 3.03 20.32 6.01
C SER A 98 1.55 19.91 6.03
N PHE A 99 0.65 20.89 6.02
CA PHE A 99 -0.80 20.69 6.01
C PHE A 99 -1.22 19.78 4.85
N THR A 100 -0.78 20.08 3.63
CA THR A 100 -1.13 19.27 2.47
C THR A 100 -0.55 17.86 2.55
N ASN A 101 0.68 17.71 3.03
CA ASN A 101 1.33 16.40 3.13
C ASN A 101 0.70 15.50 4.21
N GLN A 102 0.16 16.06 5.28
CA GLN A 102 -0.41 15.31 6.41
C GLN A 102 -1.94 15.21 6.34
N GLU A 103 -2.62 16.35 6.26
CA GLU A 103 -4.09 16.45 6.40
C GLU A 103 -4.83 16.13 5.11
N ILE A 104 -4.16 16.22 3.96
CA ILE A 104 -4.80 15.98 2.66
C ILE A 104 -4.27 14.71 2.01
N LEU A 105 -2.95 14.62 1.77
CA LEU A 105 -2.40 13.53 0.96
C LEU A 105 -2.66 12.14 1.58
N ASN A 106 -2.57 12.01 2.90
CA ASN A 106 -2.79 10.72 3.58
C ASN A 106 -4.25 10.24 3.45
N PRO A 107 -5.28 10.99 3.90
CA PRO A 107 -6.67 10.56 3.71
C PRO A 107 -7.07 10.49 2.23
N LEU A 108 -6.48 11.33 1.36
CA LEU A 108 -6.69 11.22 -0.08
C LEU A 108 -6.17 9.88 -0.62
N ALA A 109 -4.98 9.44 -0.21
CA ALA A 109 -4.43 8.15 -0.62
C ALA A 109 -5.32 6.99 -0.14
N ASP A 110 -5.83 7.05 1.09
CA ASP A 110 -6.74 6.05 1.65
C ASP A 110 -8.14 6.10 1.01
N TRP A 111 -8.51 7.20 0.36
CA TRP A 111 -9.70 7.28 -0.46
C TRP A 111 -9.52 6.60 -1.82
N PHE A 112 -8.54 7.02 -2.64
CA PHE A 112 -8.48 6.56 -4.04
C PHE A 112 -7.78 5.20 -4.22
N ARG A 113 -6.79 4.86 -3.39
CA ARG A 113 -6.00 3.62 -3.60
C ARG A 113 -6.85 2.35 -3.50
N PRO A 114 -7.80 2.22 -2.55
CA PRO A 114 -8.68 1.06 -2.51
C PRO A 114 -9.58 0.95 -3.75
N LEU A 115 -10.05 2.10 -4.27
CA LEU A 115 -10.89 2.17 -5.47
C LEU A 115 -10.16 1.77 -6.75
N LEU A 116 -8.82 1.79 -6.73
CA LEU A 116 -7.95 1.34 -7.82
C LEU A 116 -7.34 -0.05 -7.57
N GLY A 117 -7.72 -0.73 -6.50
CA GLY A 117 -7.14 -2.03 -6.12
C GLY A 117 -5.66 -1.95 -5.73
N MET A 118 -5.20 -0.78 -5.26
CA MET A 118 -3.84 -0.58 -4.73
C MET A 118 -3.77 -0.73 -3.22
N ALA A 119 -4.93 -0.86 -2.56
CA ALA A 119 -5.08 -1.11 -1.14
C ALA A 119 -6.38 -1.91 -0.90
N PRO A 120 -6.55 -2.58 0.26
CA PRO A 120 -7.78 -3.28 0.59
C PRO A 120 -8.99 -2.36 0.56
N TYR A 121 -10.05 -2.78 -0.15
CA TYR A 121 -11.31 -2.04 -0.22
C TYR A 121 -12.17 -2.30 1.01
N ASN A 122 -12.54 -1.22 1.70
CA ASN A 122 -13.59 -1.19 2.70
C ASN A 122 -14.44 0.06 2.47
N LYS A 123 -15.74 -0.13 2.22
CA LYS A 123 -16.66 0.96 1.84
C LYS A 123 -16.71 2.08 2.89
N GLN A 124 -16.79 1.73 4.17
CA GLN A 124 -16.88 2.69 5.27
C GLN A 124 -15.55 3.42 5.48
N ALA A 125 -14.43 2.71 5.38
CA ALA A 125 -13.10 3.31 5.48
C ALA A 125 -12.88 4.33 4.35
N VAL A 126 -13.22 3.97 3.11
CA VAL A 126 -13.14 4.88 1.95
C VAL A 126 -14.05 6.10 2.16
N GLU A 127 -15.26 5.91 2.68
CA GLU A 127 -16.18 7.02 2.96
C GLU A 127 -15.67 7.94 4.08
N ASN A 128 -15.04 7.39 5.11
CA ASN A 128 -14.45 8.19 6.19
C ASN A 128 -13.23 8.97 5.68
N SER A 129 -12.37 8.33 4.90
CA SER A 129 -11.20 8.96 4.28
C SER A 129 -11.59 10.05 3.29
N SER A 130 -12.65 9.84 2.50
CA SER A 130 -13.14 10.87 1.58
C SER A 130 -13.68 12.10 2.32
N LYS A 131 -14.46 11.91 3.39
CA LYS A 131 -14.94 13.00 4.25
C LYS A 131 -13.77 13.75 4.91
N ALA A 132 -12.76 13.05 5.40
CA ALA A 132 -11.56 13.65 6.00
C ALA A 132 -10.79 14.49 4.97
N ALA A 133 -10.52 13.93 3.78
CA ALA A 133 -9.85 14.64 2.70
C ALA A 133 -10.63 15.87 2.26
N LEU A 134 -11.94 15.75 2.00
CA LEU A 134 -12.79 16.87 1.59
C LEU A 134 -12.86 17.98 2.64
N LYS A 135 -12.91 17.64 3.94
CA LYS A 135 -12.86 18.62 5.02
C LYS A 135 -11.55 19.40 5.03
N ALA A 136 -10.42 18.75 4.78
CA ALA A 136 -9.13 19.43 4.68
C ALA A 136 -9.01 20.28 3.40
N ILE A 137 -9.59 19.81 2.28
CA ILE A 137 -9.63 20.57 1.02
C ILE A 137 -10.52 21.82 1.13
N ASP A 138 -11.61 21.78 1.90
CA ASP A 138 -12.45 22.95 2.18
C ASP A 138 -11.67 24.11 2.84
N ALA A 139 -10.62 23.81 3.62
CA ALA A 139 -9.73 24.83 4.17
C ALA A 139 -8.92 25.55 3.07
N LEU A 140 -8.55 24.83 1.99
CA LEU A 140 -7.92 25.45 0.82
C LEU A 140 -8.91 26.28 0.02
N GLU A 141 -10.13 25.77 -0.20
CA GLU A 141 -11.18 26.52 -0.91
C GLU A 141 -11.41 27.88 -0.24
N LYS A 142 -11.65 27.87 1.08
CA LYS A 142 -11.84 29.11 1.86
C LYS A 142 -10.67 30.08 1.76
N HIS A 143 -9.44 29.56 1.79
CA HIS A 143 -8.25 30.39 1.65
C HIS A 143 -8.15 30.98 0.24
N LEU A 144 -8.30 30.15 -0.79
CA LEU A 144 -8.10 30.51 -2.19
C LEU A 144 -9.22 31.37 -2.77
N THR A 145 -10.38 31.46 -2.10
CA THR A 145 -11.45 32.41 -2.46
C THR A 145 -10.95 33.85 -2.47
N ASN A 146 -10.05 34.19 -1.54
CA ASN A 146 -9.53 35.55 -1.39
C ASN A 146 -8.07 35.70 -1.84
N ASN A 147 -7.44 34.62 -2.32
CA ASN A 147 -6.01 34.61 -2.61
C ASN A 147 -5.72 33.90 -3.95
N THR A 148 -4.90 34.52 -4.79
CA THR A 148 -4.50 33.92 -6.08
C THR A 148 -3.63 32.68 -5.86
N PHE A 149 -2.67 32.78 -4.93
CA PHE A 149 -1.70 31.74 -4.54
C PHE A 149 -1.80 31.44 -3.04
N LEU A 150 -1.15 30.37 -2.58
CA LEU A 150 -1.21 29.96 -1.17
C LEU A 150 -0.51 30.93 -0.22
N VAL A 151 0.56 31.59 -0.69
CA VAL A 151 1.33 32.55 0.12
C VAL A 151 1.71 33.76 -0.72
N GLY A 152 1.23 34.93 -0.30
CA GLY A 152 1.47 36.19 -1.00
C GLY A 152 0.83 36.25 -2.39
N GLU A 153 1.27 37.23 -3.18
CA GLU A 153 0.68 37.55 -4.49
C GLU A 153 1.49 36.96 -5.67
N ARG A 154 2.23 35.87 -5.47
CA ARG A 154 3.03 35.21 -6.51
C ARG A 154 3.18 33.72 -6.24
N LEU A 155 3.55 32.98 -7.28
CA LEU A 155 3.87 31.55 -7.16
C LEU A 155 5.01 31.32 -6.17
N THR A 156 4.78 30.42 -5.22
CA THR A 156 5.77 29.97 -4.23
C THR A 156 5.97 28.47 -4.28
N LEU A 157 6.91 27.98 -3.46
CA LEU A 157 7.11 26.56 -3.22
C LEU A 157 5.83 25.90 -2.67
N ALA A 158 5.03 26.60 -1.87
CA ALA A 158 3.76 26.08 -1.37
C ALA A 158 2.85 25.70 -2.54
N ASP A 159 2.74 26.54 -3.55
CA ASP A 159 1.85 26.30 -4.68
C ASP A 159 2.24 25.05 -5.48
N THR A 160 3.50 25.00 -5.93
CA THR A 160 4.00 23.89 -6.75
C THR A 160 4.02 22.56 -5.99
N PHE A 161 4.42 22.58 -4.72
CA PHE A 161 4.44 21.41 -3.87
C PHE A 161 3.02 20.90 -3.61
N CYS A 162 2.12 21.76 -3.14
CA CYS A 162 0.75 21.37 -2.81
C CYS A 162 0.01 20.90 -4.07
N ALA A 163 0.12 21.60 -5.20
CA ALA A 163 -0.51 21.17 -6.45
C ALA A 163 -0.02 19.77 -6.88
N SER A 164 1.28 19.49 -6.77
CA SER A 164 1.81 18.16 -7.06
C SER A 164 1.18 17.07 -6.18
N LEU A 165 1.01 17.34 -4.88
CA LEU A 165 0.36 16.42 -3.93
C LEU A 165 -1.14 16.26 -4.21
N PHE A 166 -1.81 17.30 -4.70
CA PHE A 166 -3.21 17.30 -5.12
C PHE A 166 -3.47 16.58 -6.43
N SER A 167 -2.45 16.35 -7.26
CA SER A 167 -2.63 15.85 -8.63
C SER A 167 -3.50 14.58 -8.70
N ARG A 168 -3.35 13.66 -7.74
CA ARG A 168 -4.15 12.43 -7.67
C ARG A 168 -5.61 12.67 -7.32
N ALA A 169 -5.93 13.76 -6.61
CA ALA A 169 -7.31 14.15 -6.34
C ALA A 169 -8.03 14.51 -7.64
N PHE A 170 -7.45 15.41 -8.44
CA PHE A 170 -7.98 15.83 -9.74
C PHE A 170 -7.98 14.72 -10.78
N GLN A 171 -7.03 13.79 -10.70
CA GLN A 171 -6.96 12.64 -11.59
C GLN A 171 -8.01 11.56 -11.30
N PHE A 172 -8.42 11.38 -10.04
CA PHE A 172 -9.20 10.21 -9.65
C PHE A 172 -10.55 10.52 -9.00
N VAL A 173 -10.67 11.54 -8.15
CA VAL A 173 -11.85 11.67 -7.26
C VAL A 173 -12.56 13.02 -7.35
N LEU A 174 -11.89 14.08 -7.79
CA LEU A 174 -12.46 15.42 -7.92
C LEU A 174 -12.91 15.68 -9.36
N GLY A 175 -14.09 15.15 -9.68
CA GLY A 175 -14.73 15.30 -11.00
C GLY A 175 -15.22 16.71 -11.31
N LYS A 176 -15.82 16.87 -12.49
CA LYS A 176 -16.34 18.15 -13.00
C LYS A 176 -17.31 18.84 -12.03
N ASP A 177 -18.27 18.11 -11.47
CA ASP A 177 -19.27 18.67 -10.55
C ASP A 177 -18.62 19.22 -9.28
N TRP A 178 -17.65 18.50 -8.72
CA TRP A 178 -16.89 18.98 -7.57
C TRP A 178 -16.11 20.25 -7.91
N ARG A 179 -15.47 20.29 -9.09
CA ARG A 179 -14.70 21.45 -9.54
C ARG A 179 -15.57 22.70 -9.74
N GLN A 180 -16.81 22.52 -10.21
CA GLN A 180 -17.78 23.61 -10.31
C GLN A 180 -18.23 24.12 -8.94
N ALA A 181 -18.39 23.23 -7.96
CA ALA A 181 -18.75 23.58 -6.59
C ALA A 181 -17.59 24.19 -5.78
N ASN A 182 -16.33 23.96 -6.19
CA ASN A 182 -15.12 24.43 -5.52
C ASN A 182 -14.23 25.22 -6.51
N PRO A 183 -14.72 26.38 -6.99
CA PRO A 183 -14.08 27.11 -8.07
C PRO A 183 -12.72 27.70 -7.68
N ALA A 184 -12.50 28.06 -6.42
CA ALA A 184 -11.26 28.73 -6.01
C ALA A 184 -10.06 27.77 -6.02
N THR A 185 -10.24 26.57 -5.46
CA THR A 185 -9.26 25.47 -5.49
C THR A 185 -9.03 25.01 -6.92
N SER A 186 -10.09 24.87 -7.71
CA SER A 186 -9.99 24.44 -9.10
C SER A 186 -9.21 25.45 -9.96
N ARG A 187 -9.54 26.74 -9.84
CA ARG A 187 -8.81 27.85 -10.50
C ARG A 187 -7.33 27.84 -10.10
N TRP A 188 -7.04 27.76 -8.81
CA TRP A 188 -5.66 27.76 -8.32
C TRP A 188 -4.88 26.57 -8.88
N TYR A 189 -5.44 25.35 -8.79
CA TYR A 189 -4.77 24.16 -9.29
C TYR A 189 -4.50 24.27 -10.80
N GLU A 190 -5.51 24.68 -11.58
CA GLU A 190 -5.36 24.91 -13.03
C GLU A 190 -4.29 25.97 -13.34
N THR A 191 -4.24 27.05 -12.56
CA THR A 191 -3.22 28.10 -12.70
C THR A 191 -1.81 27.55 -12.46
N VAL A 192 -1.63 26.72 -11.43
CA VAL A 192 -0.32 26.16 -11.04
C VAL A 192 0.15 25.09 -12.02
N VAL A 193 -0.71 24.13 -12.39
CA VAL A 193 -0.30 23.03 -13.28
C VAL A 193 -0.04 23.48 -14.71
N ASN A 194 -0.51 24.67 -15.09
CA ASN A 194 -0.20 25.29 -16.38
C ASN A 194 1.08 26.15 -16.38
N GLN A 195 1.75 26.33 -15.23
CA GLN A 195 3.05 27.01 -15.19
C GLN A 195 4.10 26.21 -15.97
N ALA A 196 5.00 26.90 -16.67
CA ALA A 196 6.04 26.26 -17.49
C ALA A 196 6.91 25.28 -16.69
N ILE A 197 7.28 25.66 -15.45
CA ILE A 197 8.08 24.81 -14.56
C ILE A 197 7.35 23.52 -14.16
N TYR A 198 6.02 23.55 -14.06
CA TYR A 198 5.20 22.39 -13.74
C TYR A 198 5.07 21.47 -14.97
N LYS A 199 4.70 22.05 -16.12
CA LYS A 199 4.56 21.32 -17.40
C LYS A 199 5.85 20.69 -17.88
N ALA A 200 7.00 21.26 -17.54
CA ALA A 200 8.31 20.66 -17.85
C ALA A 200 8.52 19.30 -17.16
N VAL A 201 7.81 19.01 -16.06
CA VAL A 201 7.89 17.76 -15.32
C VAL A 201 6.64 16.89 -15.50
N VAL A 202 5.47 17.51 -15.59
CA VAL A 202 4.16 16.85 -15.80
C VAL A 202 3.50 17.48 -17.03
N PRO A 203 3.81 16.99 -18.25
CA PRO A 203 3.35 17.64 -19.48
C PRO A 203 1.82 17.66 -19.63
N ASN A 204 1.15 16.62 -19.12
CA ASN A 204 -0.29 16.41 -19.28
C ASN A 204 -0.97 16.19 -17.91
N PRO A 205 -1.24 17.26 -17.13
CA PRO A 205 -2.02 17.16 -15.91
C PRO A 205 -3.43 16.62 -16.22
N VAL A 206 -3.88 15.61 -15.49
CA VAL A 206 -5.17 14.95 -15.73
C VAL A 206 -6.27 15.58 -14.86
N PHE A 207 -7.42 15.82 -15.48
CA PHE A 207 -8.66 16.22 -14.82
C PHE A 207 -9.73 15.19 -15.16
N VAL A 208 -10.21 14.47 -14.16
CA VAL A 208 -11.27 13.49 -14.35
C VAL A 208 -12.61 14.17 -14.59
N GLU A 209 -13.42 13.61 -15.48
CA GLU A 209 -14.79 14.09 -15.70
C GLU A 209 -15.70 13.63 -14.55
N GLU A 210 -15.69 12.33 -14.24
CA GLU A 210 -16.43 11.73 -13.13
C GLU A 210 -15.45 11.06 -12.15
N GLY A 211 -15.51 11.42 -10.87
CA GLY A 211 -14.66 10.81 -9.85
C GLY A 211 -14.97 9.32 -9.62
N LEU A 212 -13.97 8.56 -9.16
CA LEU A 212 -14.13 7.16 -8.78
C LEU A 212 -15.28 7.00 -7.77
N LYS A 213 -16.17 6.06 -8.06
CA LYS A 213 -17.29 5.71 -7.17
C LYS A 213 -16.77 4.89 -6.00
N ASN A 214 -17.39 5.06 -4.83
CA ASN A 214 -17.12 4.22 -3.66
C ASN A 214 -17.75 2.82 -3.83
N VAL A 215 -17.16 2.07 -4.75
CA VAL A 215 -17.47 0.68 -5.09
C VAL A 215 -16.16 -0.08 -5.18
N PRO A 216 -16.16 -1.41 -4.97
CA PRO A 216 -14.98 -2.22 -5.15
C PRO A 216 -14.37 -2.00 -6.55
N PRO A 217 -13.03 -2.02 -6.69
CA PRO A 217 -12.37 -1.85 -7.98
C PRO A 217 -12.91 -2.89 -8.96
N LYS A 218 -13.35 -2.43 -10.14
CA LYS A 218 -13.66 -3.35 -11.23
C LYS A 218 -12.37 -4.08 -11.61
N LYS A 219 -12.42 -5.41 -11.78
CA LYS A 219 -11.34 -6.18 -12.40
C LYS A 219 -11.19 -5.71 -13.85
N GLU A 220 -10.48 -4.61 -14.07
CA GLU A 220 -10.00 -4.21 -15.39
C GLU A 220 -8.58 -4.73 -15.55
N GLU A 221 -8.36 -5.51 -16.60
CA GLU A 221 -7.04 -5.98 -17.04
C GLU A 221 -6.11 -4.77 -17.14
N LYS A 222 -5.11 -4.69 -16.25
CA LYS A 222 -4.13 -3.62 -16.26
C LYS A 222 -3.35 -3.69 -17.58
N LYS A 223 -3.63 -2.76 -18.50
CA LYS A 223 -2.70 -2.34 -19.55
C LYS A 223 -1.40 -1.90 -18.87
N ALA A 224 -0.37 -2.73 -18.98
CA ALA A 224 0.98 -2.39 -18.58
C ALA A 224 1.54 -1.30 -19.51
N ALA A 225 2.06 -0.21 -18.92
CA ALA A 225 2.95 0.71 -19.61
C ALA A 225 4.39 0.14 -19.57
N PRO A 226 5.23 0.44 -20.58
CA PRO A 226 6.31 -0.44 -21.03
C PRO A 226 7.57 -0.36 -20.15
N ALA A 227 8.04 -1.52 -19.69
CA ALA A 227 9.40 -1.69 -19.21
C ALA A 227 10.33 -1.93 -20.42
N LYS A 228 11.51 -1.29 -20.38
CA LYS A 228 12.57 -1.40 -21.38
C LYS A 228 12.99 -2.87 -21.61
N LYS A 229 13.19 -3.20 -22.89
CA LYS A 229 13.70 -4.49 -23.40
C LYS A 229 15.14 -4.75 -22.98
N GLU A 230 15.40 -5.94 -22.45
CA GLU A 230 16.57 -6.77 -22.79
C GLU A 230 16.07 -7.97 -23.63
N PRO A 231 16.92 -8.64 -24.44
CA PRO A 231 16.53 -9.19 -25.73
C PRO A 231 15.58 -10.39 -25.70
N GLU A 232 14.73 -10.43 -26.72
CA GLU A 232 13.72 -11.42 -27.07
C GLU A 232 14.27 -12.86 -27.15
N GLU A 233 13.61 -13.78 -26.43
CA GLU A 233 13.39 -15.14 -26.92
C GLU A 233 11.98 -15.20 -27.51
N GLU A 234 11.87 -15.77 -28.72
CA GLU A 234 10.67 -15.77 -29.56
C GLU A 234 9.40 -16.27 -28.85
N GLU A 235 8.39 -15.39 -28.73
CA GLU A 235 7.04 -15.77 -28.32
C GLU A 235 6.32 -16.55 -29.44
N LYS A 236 6.08 -17.84 -29.18
CA LYS A 236 4.93 -18.57 -29.74
C LYS A 236 3.65 -18.20 -28.97
N PRO A 237 2.48 -18.18 -29.62
CA PRO A 237 1.25 -17.61 -29.05
C PRO A 237 0.83 -18.29 -27.75
N ALA A 238 0.70 -17.52 -26.67
CA ALA A 238 0.30 -18.01 -25.36
C ALA A 238 -1.18 -18.49 -25.34
N PRO A 239 -1.48 -19.67 -24.77
CA PRO A 239 -2.84 -20.19 -24.61
C PRO A 239 -3.57 -19.55 -23.41
N LYS A 240 -4.91 -19.67 -23.40
CA LYS A 240 -5.82 -19.27 -22.30
C LYS A 240 -5.25 -19.61 -20.90
N PRO A 241 -5.48 -18.78 -19.86
CA PRO A 241 -4.96 -19.04 -18.53
C PRO A 241 -5.39 -20.43 -18.06
N ALA A 242 -4.41 -21.22 -17.61
CA ALA A 242 -4.65 -22.52 -17.04
C ALA A 242 -5.57 -22.37 -15.82
N LYS A 243 -6.60 -23.22 -15.74
CA LYS A 243 -7.46 -23.32 -14.56
C LYS A 243 -6.60 -23.65 -13.34
N HIS A 244 -6.91 -23.05 -12.18
CA HIS A 244 -6.21 -23.35 -10.93
C HIS A 244 -6.26 -24.87 -10.68
N PRO A 245 -5.15 -25.54 -10.28
CA PRO A 245 -5.12 -27.01 -10.18
C PRO A 245 -6.23 -27.61 -9.33
N LEU A 246 -6.64 -26.90 -8.26
CA LEU A 246 -7.74 -27.33 -7.38
C LEU A 246 -9.15 -27.19 -7.98
N GLU A 247 -9.33 -26.53 -9.14
CA GLU A 247 -10.63 -26.46 -9.83
C GLU A 247 -11.09 -27.80 -10.41
N SER A 248 -10.17 -28.74 -10.66
CA SER A 248 -10.52 -30.06 -11.17
C SER A 248 -11.03 -31.02 -10.10
N LEU A 249 -10.98 -30.64 -8.82
CA LEU A 249 -11.47 -31.48 -7.74
C LEU A 249 -13.00 -31.56 -7.74
N PRO A 250 -13.59 -32.67 -7.26
CA PRO A 250 -15.03 -32.80 -7.13
C PRO A 250 -15.66 -31.67 -6.32
N LYS A 251 -16.96 -31.43 -6.51
CA LYS A 251 -17.67 -30.45 -5.68
C LYS A 251 -17.61 -30.88 -4.20
N PRO A 252 -17.13 -30.03 -3.27
CA PRO A 252 -17.05 -30.39 -1.86
C PRO A 252 -18.45 -30.44 -1.23
N SER A 253 -18.59 -31.26 -0.17
CA SER A 253 -19.79 -31.30 0.65
C SER A 253 -20.00 -30.00 1.43
N MET A 254 -18.94 -29.46 2.02
CA MET A 254 -18.95 -28.16 2.71
C MET A 254 -18.60 -27.02 1.73
N ILE A 255 -19.47 -26.01 1.66
CA ILE A 255 -19.22 -24.78 0.92
C ILE A 255 -18.29 -23.88 1.75
N LEU A 256 -17.08 -23.67 1.26
CA LEU A 256 -16.06 -22.91 1.97
C LEU A 256 -16.49 -21.46 2.28
N ASP A 257 -17.28 -20.83 1.41
CA ASP A 257 -17.80 -19.48 1.63
C ASP A 257 -18.80 -19.40 2.80
N ASP A 258 -19.55 -20.48 3.06
CA ASP A 258 -20.45 -20.53 4.21
C ASP A 258 -19.65 -20.68 5.52
N TRP A 259 -18.58 -21.49 5.50
CA TRP A 259 -17.62 -21.53 6.60
C TRP A 259 -17.03 -20.14 6.89
N LYS A 260 -16.51 -19.46 5.86
CA LYS A 260 -15.93 -18.12 5.99
C LYS A 260 -16.93 -17.10 6.54
N ARG A 261 -18.20 -17.21 6.15
CA ARG A 261 -19.28 -16.36 6.66
C ARG A 261 -19.57 -16.67 8.13
N LYS A 262 -19.68 -17.95 8.50
CA LYS A 262 -19.91 -18.39 9.88
C LYS A 262 -18.80 -17.89 10.80
N TYR A 263 -17.54 -18.15 10.45
CA TYR A 263 -16.37 -17.70 11.19
C TYR A 263 -16.30 -16.16 11.33
N SER A 264 -16.75 -15.40 10.33
CA SER A 264 -16.67 -13.93 10.37
C SER A 264 -17.76 -13.26 11.19
N ASN A 265 -18.91 -13.92 11.36
CA ASN A 265 -20.12 -13.31 11.89
C ASN A 265 -20.47 -13.77 13.31
N GLU A 266 -19.86 -14.86 13.77
CA GLU A 266 -20.22 -15.50 15.05
C GLU A 266 -18.97 -15.71 15.91
N ASP A 267 -19.19 -15.94 17.21
CA ASP A 267 -18.11 -16.22 18.15
C ASP A 267 -17.32 -17.46 17.68
N THR A 268 -15.98 -17.34 17.70
CA THR A 268 -15.12 -18.40 17.16
C THR A 268 -15.28 -19.69 17.95
N ARG A 269 -15.21 -19.64 19.28
CA ARG A 269 -15.19 -20.83 20.15
C ARG A 269 -16.57 -21.42 20.35
N GLU A 270 -17.55 -20.58 20.64
CA GLU A 270 -18.88 -21.04 21.07
C GLU A 270 -19.78 -21.43 19.90
N ALA A 271 -19.55 -20.87 18.71
CA ALA A 271 -20.48 -21.03 17.58
C ALA A 271 -19.81 -21.47 16.26
N ALA A 272 -18.71 -20.82 15.85
CA ALA A 272 -18.09 -21.13 14.56
C ALA A 272 -17.37 -22.48 14.58
N MET A 273 -16.57 -22.78 15.60
CA MET A 273 -15.84 -24.06 15.70
C MET A 273 -16.77 -25.28 15.78
N PRO A 274 -17.83 -25.30 16.60
CA PRO A 274 -18.80 -26.40 16.57
C PRO A 274 -19.42 -26.62 15.19
N TRP A 275 -19.81 -25.53 14.51
CA TRP A 275 -20.34 -25.60 13.15
C TRP A 275 -19.30 -26.15 12.16
N PHE A 276 -18.04 -25.72 12.28
CA PHE A 276 -16.97 -26.21 11.43
C PHE A 276 -16.82 -27.73 11.54
N TRP A 277 -16.73 -28.26 12.76
CA TRP A 277 -16.55 -29.70 12.96
C TRP A 277 -17.77 -30.54 12.57
N GLU A 278 -18.98 -29.99 12.66
CA GLU A 278 -20.19 -30.64 12.16
C GLU A 278 -20.21 -30.74 10.63
N ASN A 279 -19.63 -29.76 9.93
CA ASN A 279 -19.66 -29.67 8.47
C ASN A 279 -18.36 -30.12 7.79
N TYR A 280 -17.26 -30.25 8.54
CA TYR A 280 -15.95 -30.61 8.02
C TYR A 280 -15.96 -32.04 7.48
N ASN A 281 -15.54 -32.18 6.23
CA ASN A 281 -15.38 -33.47 5.57
C ASN A 281 -13.90 -33.71 5.25
N PRO A 282 -13.22 -34.69 5.90
CA PRO A 282 -11.81 -34.97 5.68
C PRO A 282 -11.49 -35.50 4.28
N GLU A 283 -12.48 -36.01 3.55
CA GLU A 283 -12.29 -36.41 2.14
C GLU A 283 -12.15 -35.18 1.22
N ASP A 284 -12.87 -34.10 1.54
CA ASP A 284 -12.88 -32.88 0.73
C ASP A 284 -11.82 -31.87 1.14
N TYR A 285 -11.48 -31.80 2.42
CA TYR A 285 -10.54 -30.82 2.91
C TYR A 285 -9.51 -31.44 3.85
N SER A 286 -8.29 -30.95 3.76
CA SER A 286 -7.22 -31.28 4.70
C SER A 286 -6.86 -30.08 5.56
N LEU A 287 -6.39 -30.37 6.77
CA LEU A 287 -5.92 -29.38 7.73
C LEU A 287 -4.40 -29.41 7.79
N TRP A 288 -3.79 -28.23 7.90
CA TRP A 288 -2.34 -28.07 7.83
C TRP A 288 -1.87 -27.07 8.88
N LYS A 289 -0.86 -27.48 9.66
CA LYS A 289 -0.03 -26.58 10.44
C LYS A 289 0.98 -25.91 9.52
N VAL A 290 1.13 -24.61 9.68
CA VAL A 290 2.06 -23.78 8.92
C VAL A 290 3.00 -23.08 9.89
N ASP A 291 4.29 -23.37 9.79
CA ASP A 291 5.33 -22.72 10.59
C ASP A 291 6.25 -21.92 9.65
N TYR A 292 6.63 -20.70 10.06
CA TYR A 292 7.66 -19.95 9.35
C TYR A 292 9.04 -20.48 9.71
N LYS A 293 9.92 -20.64 8.71
CA LYS A 293 11.23 -21.27 8.87
C LYS A 293 12.29 -20.35 9.47
N TYR A 294 12.17 -19.04 9.29
CA TYR A 294 13.21 -18.06 9.61
C TYR A 294 12.83 -17.18 10.80
N ASN A 295 12.37 -17.81 11.90
CA ASN A 295 11.90 -17.07 13.08
C ASN A 295 13.01 -16.25 13.74
N ASP A 296 14.28 -16.64 13.58
CA ASP A 296 15.46 -15.92 14.03
C ASP A 296 15.71 -14.60 13.29
N GLU A 297 15.14 -14.42 12.09
CA GLU A 297 15.19 -13.18 11.33
C GLU A 297 14.07 -12.19 11.72
N LEU A 298 13.11 -12.62 12.55
CA LEU A 298 11.99 -11.79 12.97
C LEU A 298 12.43 -10.73 13.98
N THR A 299 12.22 -9.47 13.63
CA THR A 299 12.54 -8.32 14.48
C THR A 299 11.29 -7.79 15.17
N LEU A 300 10.68 -6.72 14.67
CA LEU A 300 9.53 -6.10 15.32
C LEU A 300 8.25 -6.89 15.01
N THR A 301 7.41 -7.15 16.01
CA THR A 301 6.19 -7.98 15.85
C THR A 301 5.24 -7.47 14.77
N PHE A 302 5.12 -6.15 14.60
CA PHE A 302 4.31 -5.57 13.51
C PHE A 302 4.94 -5.82 12.11
N MET A 303 6.27 -5.92 12.00
CA MET A 303 6.95 -6.28 10.76
C MET A 303 6.72 -7.76 10.44
N SER A 304 6.82 -8.63 11.45
CA SER A 304 6.46 -10.04 11.36
C SER A 304 5.00 -10.21 10.92
N ASN A 305 4.08 -9.40 11.46
CA ASN A 305 2.68 -9.42 11.06
C ASN A 305 2.47 -8.91 9.62
N ASN A 306 3.27 -7.92 9.17
CA ASN A 306 3.27 -7.50 7.77
C ASN A 306 3.74 -8.59 6.81
N LEU A 307 4.68 -9.46 7.22
CA LEU A 307 5.09 -10.63 6.43
C LEU A 307 3.91 -11.57 6.20
N ILE A 308 3.13 -11.88 7.25
CA ILE A 308 1.90 -12.67 7.13
C ILE A 308 0.92 -12.02 6.13
N GLY A 309 0.74 -10.70 6.23
CA GLY A 309 -0.13 -9.95 5.31
C GLY A 309 0.35 -10.02 3.85
N GLY A 310 1.66 -9.95 3.63
CA GLY A 310 2.27 -10.10 2.31
C GLY A 310 2.05 -11.50 1.74
N PHE A 311 2.28 -12.55 2.56
CA PHE A 311 2.07 -13.93 2.16
C PHE A 311 0.60 -14.16 1.76
N PHE A 312 -0.34 -13.67 2.57
CA PHE A 312 -1.77 -13.77 2.28
C PHE A 312 -2.17 -13.06 0.99
N ALA A 313 -1.62 -11.87 0.72
CA ALA A 313 -1.87 -11.17 -0.53
C ALA A 313 -1.41 -11.96 -1.76
N ARG A 314 -0.35 -12.78 -1.62
CA ARG A 314 0.16 -13.65 -2.69
C ARG A 314 -0.63 -14.95 -2.83
N LEU A 315 -1.39 -15.36 -1.81
CA LEU A 315 -2.31 -16.51 -1.84
C LEU A 315 -3.67 -16.22 -2.50
N GLU A 316 -3.91 -14.99 -2.98
CA GLU A 316 -5.23 -14.57 -3.48
C GLU A 316 -5.75 -15.44 -4.65
N ALA A 317 -4.86 -16.02 -5.46
CA ALA A 317 -5.23 -16.95 -6.53
C ALA A 317 -5.92 -18.23 -6.01
N SER A 318 -5.56 -18.65 -4.79
CA SER A 318 -6.11 -19.85 -4.15
C SER A 318 -7.28 -19.55 -3.22
N ARG A 319 -7.75 -18.29 -3.11
CA ARG A 319 -8.79 -17.86 -2.16
C ARG A 319 -10.03 -18.74 -2.13
N LYS A 320 -10.46 -19.30 -3.25
CA LYS A 320 -11.64 -20.20 -3.31
C LYS A 320 -11.43 -21.59 -2.68
N PHE A 321 -10.19 -21.95 -2.39
CA PHE A 321 -9.78 -23.30 -1.99
C PHE A 321 -9.11 -23.35 -0.61
N ILE A 322 -8.86 -22.19 -0.01
CA ILE A 322 -8.13 -22.08 1.25
C ILE A 322 -8.85 -21.14 2.22
N PHE A 323 -8.80 -21.52 3.50
CA PHE A 323 -9.09 -20.70 4.65
C PHE A 323 -8.01 -20.95 5.69
N GLY A 324 -7.59 -19.95 6.45
CA GLY A 324 -6.71 -20.20 7.58
C GLY A 324 -6.34 -18.95 8.32
N ALA A 325 -5.55 -19.13 9.37
CA ALA A 325 -5.05 -18.03 10.18
C ALA A 325 -3.56 -18.26 10.49
N CYS A 326 -2.81 -17.18 10.51
CA CYS A 326 -1.43 -17.13 11.01
C CYS A 326 -1.32 -16.01 12.01
N SER A 327 -0.53 -16.23 13.05
CA SER A 327 -0.26 -15.26 14.08
C SER A 327 1.23 -15.14 14.37
N VAL A 328 1.62 -13.95 14.83
CA VAL A 328 2.90 -13.69 15.46
C VAL A 328 2.73 -13.97 16.95
N TYR A 329 3.51 -14.91 17.48
CA TYR A 329 3.56 -15.23 18.89
C TYR A 329 4.89 -14.76 19.48
N GLY A 330 4.86 -14.10 20.65
CA GLY A 330 6.04 -13.58 21.35
C GLY A 330 6.20 -12.07 21.28
N GLU A 331 7.44 -11.60 21.40
CA GLU A 331 7.78 -10.18 21.52
C GLU A 331 8.80 -9.77 20.44
N SER A 332 9.06 -8.47 20.32
CA SER A 332 10.03 -7.98 19.33
C SER A 332 11.42 -8.58 19.56
N ASN A 333 12.04 -9.09 18.49
CA ASN A 333 13.31 -9.82 18.44
C ASN A 333 13.28 -11.21 19.09
N ASN A 334 12.10 -11.68 19.51
CA ASN A 334 11.88 -13.02 20.05
C ASN A 334 10.42 -13.42 19.78
N SER A 335 10.11 -13.56 18.49
CA SER A 335 8.78 -13.95 18.03
C SER A 335 8.87 -15.10 17.04
N ILE A 336 7.76 -15.81 16.87
CA ILE A 336 7.59 -16.91 15.93
C ILE A 336 6.29 -16.70 15.15
N ILE A 337 6.26 -17.17 13.90
CA ILE A 337 5.04 -17.17 13.09
C ILE A 337 4.53 -18.61 12.94
N GLN A 338 3.30 -18.83 13.35
CA GLN A 338 2.62 -20.12 13.25
C GLN A 338 1.15 -19.91 12.86
N GLY A 339 0.56 -20.90 12.19
CA GLY A 339 -0.82 -20.88 11.78
C GLY A 339 -1.42 -22.24 11.48
N ALA A 340 -2.71 -22.24 11.18
CA ALA A 340 -3.46 -23.40 10.72
C ALA A 340 -4.30 -23.04 9.49
N PHE A 341 -4.30 -23.94 8.49
CA PHE A 341 -5.04 -23.77 7.25
C PHE A 341 -5.89 -24.99 6.92
N LEU A 342 -7.07 -24.71 6.39
CA LEU A 342 -7.97 -25.63 5.72
C LEU A 342 -7.76 -25.49 4.21
N ILE A 343 -7.44 -26.60 3.55
CA ILE A 343 -7.14 -26.65 2.12
C ILE A 343 -8.09 -27.61 1.41
N ARG A 344 -8.63 -27.21 0.27
CA ARG A 344 -9.41 -28.11 -0.60
C ARG A 344 -8.48 -29.19 -1.17
N GLY A 345 -8.85 -30.44 -0.96
CA GLY A 345 -8.08 -31.60 -1.39
C GLY A 345 -7.09 -32.06 -0.33
N GLN A 346 -6.20 -32.97 -0.72
CA GLN A 346 -5.32 -33.70 0.21
C GLN A 346 -3.85 -33.27 0.16
N ASP A 347 -3.50 -32.44 -0.82
CA ASP A 347 -2.17 -31.86 -1.03
C ASP A 347 -2.26 -30.34 -0.87
N ALA A 348 -1.40 -29.78 -0.02
CA ALA A 348 -1.34 -28.36 0.25
C ALA A 348 -0.61 -27.57 -0.84
N VAL A 349 0.34 -28.19 -1.55
CA VAL A 349 1.24 -27.47 -2.46
C VAL A 349 0.47 -26.64 -3.50
N PRO A 350 -0.54 -27.18 -4.20
CA PRO A 350 -1.27 -26.40 -5.22
C PRO A 350 -2.12 -25.24 -4.67
N ALA A 351 -2.29 -25.15 -3.34
CA ALA A 351 -2.95 -24.02 -2.69
C ALA A 351 -1.98 -22.93 -2.25
N PHE A 352 -0.69 -23.25 -2.12
CA PHE A 352 0.33 -22.32 -1.63
C PHE A 352 1.36 -21.94 -2.70
N ASP A 353 1.59 -22.78 -3.72
CA ASP A 353 2.58 -22.58 -4.80
C ASP A 353 2.31 -21.33 -5.65
N VAL A 354 1.09 -20.79 -5.60
CA VAL A 354 0.73 -19.50 -6.18
C VAL A 354 1.45 -18.31 -5.55
N ALA A 355 1.95 -18.47 -4.31
CA ALA A 355 2.71 -17.47 -3.59
C ALA A 355 4.21 -17.79 -3.71
N PRO A 356 5.03 -16.96 -4.40
CA PRO A 356 6.46 -17.25 -4.65
C PRO A 356 7.33 -17.52 -3.41
N ASP A 357 6.89 -17.11 -2.23
CA ASP A 357 7.59 -17.24 -0.96
C ASP A 357 7.04 -18.37 -0.07
N TRP A 358 6.13 -19.21 -0.57
CA TRP A 358 5.53 -20.32 0.19
C TRP A 358 6.57 -21.28 0.78
N GLU A 359 7.71 -21.45 0.13
CA GLU A 359 8.83 -22.26 0.61
C GLU A 359 9.48 -21.73 1.89
N SER A 360 9.23 -20.47 2.26
CA SER A 360 9.65 -19.91 3.55
C SER A 360 8.88 -20.50 4.73
N TYR A 361 7.84 -21.29 4.45
CA TYR A 361 7.03 -21.98 5.44
C TYR A 361 7.19 -23.49 5.32
N SER A 362 6.98 -24.20 6.43
CA SER A 362 6.80 -25.64 6.47
C SER A 362 5.34 -25.99 6.70
N PHE A 363 4.86 -27.00 5.98
CA PHE A 363 3.48 -27.46 6.00
C PHE A 363 3.43 -28.87 6.58
N THR A 364 2.76 -29.04 7.71
CA THR A 364 2.56 -30.34 8.35
C THR A 364 1.09 -30.68 8.33
N LYS A 365 0.73 -31.80 7.70
CA LYS A 365 -0.67 -32.26 7.63
C LYS A 365 -1.15 -32.69 9.01
N LEU A 366 -2.33 -32.21 9.38
CA LEU A 366 -2.99 -32.49 10.64
C LEU A 366 -4.06 -33.57 10.46
N ASP A 367 -4.29 -34.35 11.51
CA ASP A 367 -5.24 -35.46 11.54
C ASP A 367 -6.46 -35.07 12.39
N ALA A 368 -7.58 -34.77 11.73
CA ALA A 368 -8.82 -34.39 12.39
C ALA A 368 -9.45 -35.49 13.25
N SER A 369 -8.92 -36.73 13.27
CA SER A 369 -9.36 -37.74 14.23
C SER A 369 -8.68 -37.60 15.60
N LYS A 370 -7.56 -36.87 15.67
CA LYS A 370 -6.80 -36.64 16.90
C LYS A 370 -7.31 -35.40 17.63
N PRO A 371 -7.70 -35.51 18.92
CA PRO A 371 -8.14 -34.37 19.71
C PRO A 371 -7.12 -33.24 19.76
N GLU A 372 -5.83 -33.55 19.78
CA GLU A 372 -4.74 -32.59 19.88
C GLU A 372 -4.62 -31.73 18.62
N ASP A 373 -4.76 -32.34 17.44
CA ASP A 373 -4.72 -31.64 16.14
C ASP A 373 -5.99 -30.79 15.94
N ARG A 374 -7.15 -31.25 16.42
CA ARG A 374 -8.36 -30.42 16.47
C ARG A 374 -8.13 -29.18 17.32
N GLN A 375 -7.69 -29.39 18.56
CA GLN A 375 -7.42 -28.32 19.52
C GLN A 375 -6.44 -27.31 18.95
N PHE A 376 -5.38 -27.77 18.28
CA PHE A 376 -4.42 -26.91 17.59
C PHE A 376 -5.11 -26.00 16.57
N VAL A 377 -5.96 -26.54 15.70
CA VAL A 377 -6.70 -25.74 14.70
C VAL A 377 -7.61 -24.71 15.36
N GLU A 378 -8.35 -25.10 16.41
CA GLU A 378 -9.22 -24.17 17.12
C GLU A 378 -8.43 -23.04 17.77
N ASP A 379 -7.28 -23.35 18.38
CA ASP A 379 -6.42 -22.39 19.06
C ASP A 379 -5.78 -21.41 18.07
N GLN A 380 -5.32 -21.91 16.92
CA GLN A 380 -4.77 -21.06 15.86
C GLN A 380 -5.83 -20.16 15.20
N TRP A 381 -7.06 -20.65 15.05
CA TRP A 381 -8.13 -19.86 14.45
C TRP A 381 -8.80 -18.90 15.45
N ALA A 382 -8.81 -19.20 16.75
CA ALA A 382 -9.29 -18.28 17.78
C ALA A 382 -8.26 -17.22 18.17
N GLN A 383 -6.96 -17.52 18.05
CA GLN A 383 -5.84 -16.61 18.34
C GLN A 383 -5.84 -16.07 19.78
N ASP A 384 -6.44 -16.81 20.71
CA ASP A 384 -6.76 -16.42 22.09
C ASP A 384 -5.91 -17.16 23.15
N LYS A 385 -5.01 -18.05 22.72
CA LYS A 385 -4.11 -18.81 23.60
C LYS A 385 -2.64 -18.67 23.19
N PRO A 386 -1.70 -18.78 24.14
CA PRO A 386 -0.28 -18.90 23.83
C PRO A 386 0.04 -20.24 23.17
N ILE A 387 1.21 -20.31 22.55
CA ILE A 387 1.77 -21.56 22.01
C ILE A 387 3.07 -21.93 22.74
N VAL A 388 3.37 -23.23 22.75
CA VAL A 388 4.63 -23.75 23.28
C VAL A 388 5.48 -24.30 22.15
N VAL A 389 6.69 -23.75 21.99
CA VAL A 389 7.69 -24.21 21.03
C VAL A 389 9.00 -24.42 21.78
N ASP A 390 9.59 -25.60 21.64
CA ASP A 390 10.83 -26.02 22.33
C ASP A 390 10.81 -25.80 23.85
N GLY A 391 9.65 -26.03 24.47
CA GLY A 391 9.45 -25.87 25.92
C GLY A 391 9.29 -24.42 26.39
N LYS A 392 9.26 -23.45 25.47
CA LYS A 392 9.04 -22.02 25.76
C LYS A 392 7.65 -21.57 25.33
N SER A 393 6.96 -20.86 26.21
CA SER A 393 5.64 -20.27 25.93
C SER A 393 5.77 -18.92 25.22
N TYR A 394 4.91 -18.70 24.22
CA TYR A 394 4.82 -17.47 23.44
C TYR A 394 3.37 -16.99 23.37
N GLU A 395 3.09 -15.80 23.91
CA GLU A 395 1.77 -15.17 23.86
C GLU A 395 1.43 -14.68 22.45
N CYS A 396 0.15 -14.71 22.07
CA CYS A 396 -0.29 -14.18 20.77
C CYS A 396 -0.15 -12.65 20.77
N ALA A 397 0.69 -12.10 19.88
CA ALA A 397 0.89 -10.66 19.77
C ALA A 397 -0.05 -10.02 18.74
N GLU A 398 -0.15 -10.63 17.56
CA GLU A 398 -1.04 -10.16 16.49
C GLU A 398 -1.34 -11.31 15.52
N GLY A 399 -2.54 -11.33 14.94
CA GLY A 399 -2.98 -12.39 14.05
C GLY A 399 -3.67 -11.88 12.79
N LYS A 400 -3.65 -12.69 11.73
CA LYS A 400 -4.39 -12.46 10.49
C LYS A 400 -5.11 -13.71 10.05
N VAL A 401 -6.27 -13.52 9.43
CA VAL A 401 -7.09 -14.59 8.86
C VAL A 401 -7.17 -14.41 7.35
N PHE A 402 -6.87 -15.48 6.60
CA PHE A 402 -7.05 -15.58 5.17
C PHE A 402 -8.40 -16.23 4.85
N LYS A 403 -9.29 -15.47 4.22
CA LYS A 403 -10.64 -15.91 3.88
C LYS A 403 -11.14 -15.26 2.59
#